data_AF-A0A6C0DEN6-F1
#
_entry.id   AF-A0A6C0DEN6-F1
#
_cell.length_a   1.000
_cell.length_b   1.000
_cell.length_c   1.000
_cell.angle_alpha   90.00
_cell.angle_beta   90.00
_cell.angle_gamma   90.00
#
_symmetry.space_group_name_H-M   'P 1'
#
loop_
_entity.id
_entity.type
_entity.pdbx_description
1 polymer ?
#
loop_
_entity_poly.entity_id
_entity_poly.type
_entity_poly.pdbx_seq_one_letter_code
_entity_poly.pdbx_strand_id
1 'polypeptide(L)'
;MDILTLAVPTGIFIVMMLILLFQTVDQASGNFSIILWLGIPFLAMISSFGIHLSSQKCDSVNPMNALMGSLYTLGAVWIALLVSWFDTCRIPIASVVAPMYKDDKPQSMNAKNSKNSTPCCAPQWTLKAIEEKFPMVSGWCYGFYVFFGILFGMVTGTGKGTAC
;
A
#
# COMPACT_ATOMS: atom_id res chain seq x y z
N MET A 1 -3.92 10.91 22.60
CA MET A 1 -4.64 9.99 21.70
C MET A 1 -3.58 9.08 21.13
N ASP A 2 -3.77 7.77 21.12
CA ASP A 2 -2.74 6.89 20.58
C ASP A 2 -2.62 7.12 19.06
N ILE A 3 -1.40 7.38 18.60
CA ILE A 3 -1.12 7.68 17.18
C ILE A 3 -1.67 6.58 16.27
N LEU A 4 -1.63 5.32 16.74
CA LEU A 4 -2.12 4.15 16.01
C LEU A 4 -3.62 4.21 15.72
N THR A 5 -4.40 4.75 16.66
CA THR A 5 -5.87 4.85 16.57
C THR A 5 -6.29 5.81 15.45
N LEU A 6 -5.46 6.80 15.13
CA LEU A 6 -5.66 7.69 13.98
C LEU A 6 -4.97 7.17 12.72
N ALA A 7 -3.80 6.54 12.87
CA ALA A 7 -2.99 6.07 11.75
C ALA A 7 -3.64 4.92 10.98
N VAL A 8 -4.30 3.98 11.66
CA VAL A 8 -4.96 2.82 11.03
C VAL A 8 -6.12 3.26 10.11
N PRO A 9 -7.10 4.07 10.56
CA PRO A 9 -8.15 4.59 9.68
C PRO A 9 -7.60 5.38 8.49
N THR A 10 -6.58 6.22 8.70
CA THR A 10 -5.91 6.96 7.63
C THR A 10 -5.27 6.02 6.62
N GLY A 11 -4.57 4.98 7.09
CA GLY A 11 -3.98 3.96 6.22
C GLY A 11 -5.04 3.27 5.37
N ILE A 12 -6.15 2.83 5.98
CA ILE A 12 -7.26 2.18 5.28
C ILE A 12 -7.85 3.12 4.20
N PHE A 13 -8.10 4.38 4.55
CA PHE A 13 -8.61 5.37 3.60
C PHE A 13 -7.70 5.53 2.39
N ILE A 14 -6.38 5.61 2.60
CA ILE A 14 -5.39 5.74 1.51
C ILE A 14 -5.32 4.46 0.67
N VAL A 15 -5.43 3.28 1.28
CA VAL A 15 -5.52 2.00 0.56
C VAL A 15 -6.77 1.94 -0.32
N MET A 16 -7.92 2.39 0.19
CA MET A 16 -9.15 2.45 -0.60
C MET A 16 -8.99 3.39 -1.81
N MET A 17 -8.37 4.56 -1.62
CA MET A 17 -8.05 5.47 -2.71
C MET A 17 -7.10 4.86 -3.73
N LEU A 18 -6.09 4.12 -3.29
CA LEU A 18 -5.18 3.36 -4.17
C LEU A 18 -5.94 2.32 -5.00
N ILE A 19 -6.80 1.52 -4.38
CA ILE A 19 -7.59 0.52 -5.09
C ILE A 19 -8.47 1.18 -6.17
N LEU A 20 -9.12 2.30 -5.84
CA LEU A 20 -9.91 3.07 -6.81
C LEU A 20 -9.05 3.67 -7.93
N LEU A 21 -7.85 4.16 -7.62
CA LEU A 21 -6.91 4.67 -8.60
C LEU A 21 -6.56 3.60 -9.64
N PHE A 22 -6.22 2.39 -9.17
CA PHE A 22 -5.89 1.26 -10.06
C PHE A 22 -7.10 0.79 -10.89
N GLN A 23 -8.33 0.96 -10.39
CA GLN A 23 -9.55 0.59 -11.12
C GLN A 23 -9.97 1.62 -12.18
N THR A 24 -9.76 2.91 -11.91
CA THR A 24 -10.38 4.00 -12.68
C THR A 24 -9.42 4.67 -13.65
N VAL A 25 -8.12 4.66 -13.35
CA VAL A 25 -7.10 5.31 -14.17
C VAL A 25 -6.30 4.24 -14.91
N ASP A 26 -6.16 4.42 -16.22
CA ASP A 26 -5.35 3.55 -17.05
C ASP A 26 -3.89 3.57 -16.58
N GLN A 27 -3.35 2.38 -16.27
CA GLN A 27 -1.99 2.20 -15.76
C GLN A 27 -0.92 2.64 -16.78
N ALA A 28 -1.26 2.63 -18.08
CA ALA A 28 -0.37 3.10 -19.13
C ALA A 28 -0.30 4.63 -19.23
N SER A 29 -1.18 5.35 -18.53
CA SER A 29 -1.20 6.81 -18.59
C SER A 29 -0.06 7.43 -17.75
N GLY A 30 0.53 8.52 -18.26
CA GLY A 30 1.51 9.31 -17.49
C GLY A 30 0.91 9.86 -16.19
N ASN A 31 -0.40 10.15 -16.18
CA ASN A 31 -1.12 10.64 -15.02
C ASN A 31 -1.15 9.61 -13.89
N PHE A 32 -1.33 8.32 -14.20
CA PHE A 32 -1.29 7.25 -13.21
C PHE A 32 0.02 7.23 -12.43
N SER A 33 1.14 7.28 -13.15
CA SER A 33 2.47 7.27 -12.54
C SER A 33 2.70 8.50 -11.65
N ILE A 34 2.27 9.68 -12.10
CA ILE A 34 2.38 10.91 -11.31
C ILE A 34 1.56 10.81 -10.02
N ILE A 35 0.31 10.36 -10.10
CA ILE A 35 -0.56 10.23 -8.91
C ILE A 35 -0.01 9.18 -7.95
N LEU A 36 0.47 8.04 -8.47
CA LEU A 36 1.01 6.97 -7.64
C LEU A 36 2.28 7.40 -6.89
N TRP A 37 3.23 8.00 -7.60
CA TRP A 37 4.54 8.32 -7.03
C TRP A 37 4.58 9.66 -6.28
N LEU A 38 3.80 10.66 -6.68
CA LEU A 38 3.78 11.95 -5.99
C LEU A 38 2.51 12.13 -5.16
N GLY A 39 1.35 11.79 -5.71
CA GLY A 39 0.06 11.99 -5.04
C GLY A 39 -0.07 11.20 -3.74
N ILE A 40 0.17 9.88 -3.78
CA ILE A 40 0.00 9.01 -2.60
C ILE A 40 0.93 9.39 -1.44
N PRO A 41 2.27 9.57 -1.63
CA PRO A 41 3.13 9.99 -0.54
C PRO A 41 2.77 11.37 0.03
N PHE A 42 2.38 12.32 -0.83
CA PHE A 42 2.03 13.66 -0.39
C PHE A 42 0.71 13.67 0.40
N LEU A 43 -0.28 12.90 -0.04
CA LEU A 43 -1.55 12.73 0.68
C LEU A 43 -1.34 12.08 2.07
N ALA A 44 -0.45 11.08 2.14
CA ALA A 44 -0.05 10.48 3.41
C ALA A 44 0.67 11.48 4.32
N MET A 45 1.56 12.32 3.77
CA MET A 45 2.26 13.37 4.51
C MET A 45 1.28 14.42 5.08
N ILE A 46 0.34 14.92 4.28
CA ILE A 46 -0.67 15.89 4.74
C ILE A 46 -1.52 15.29 5.86
N SER A 47 -1.95 14.04 5.70
CA SER A 47 -2.76 13.35 6.72
C SER A 47 -1.99 13.18 8.02
N SER A 48 -0.73 12.72 7.94
CA SER A 48 0.17 12.58 9.09
C SER A 48 0.47 13.92 9.77
N PHE A 49 0.63 15.00 9.00
CA PHE A 49 0.82 16.34 9.52
C PHE A 49 -0.37 16.81 10.38
N GLY A 50 -1.60 16.63 9.87
CA GLY A 50 -2.81 16.94 10.64
C GLY A 50 -2.94 16.11 11.93
N ILE A 51 -2.58 14.83 11.87
CA ILE A 51 -2.55 13.95 13.05
C ILE A 51 -1.53 14.43 14.06
N HIS A 52 -0.32 14.79 13.64
CA HIS A 52 0.72 15.29 14.54
C HIS A 52 0.32 16.63 15.18
N LEU A 53 -0.22 17.57 14.41
CA LEU A 53 -0.74 18.85 14.93
C LEU A 53 -1.82 18.64 15.99
N SER A 54 -2.81 17.79 15.71
CA SER A 54 -3.91 17.49 16.65
C SER A 54 -3.48 16.65 17.85
N SER A 55 -2.32 15.99 17.78
CA SER A 55 -1.78 15.16 18.86
C SER A 55 -0.85 15.92 19.81
N GLN A 56 -0.46 17.17 19.50
CA GLN A 56 0.33 18.01 20.40
C GLN A 56 -0.52 18.44 21.59
N LYS A 57 -0.11 18.05 22.80
CA LYS A 57 -0.76 18.42 24.06
C LYS A 57 0.02 19.53 24.78
N CYS A 58 0.11 20.69 24.13
CA CYS A 58 0.90 21.81 24.62
C CYS A 58 0.12 23.12 24.54
N ASP A 59 0.53 24.09 25.35
CA ASP A 59 -0.11 25.41 25.41
C ASP A 59 0.01 26.19 24.10
N SER A 60 1.05 25.90 23.30
CA SER A 60 1.21 26.39 21.94
C SER A 60 1.52 25.24 20.97
N VAL A 61 0.90 25.29 19.80
CA VAL A 61 1.09 24.30 18.74
C VAL A 61 2.35 24.69 17.96
N ASN A 62 3.29 23.75 17.81
CA ASN A 62 4.49 23.95 17.00
C ASN A 62 4.35 23.21 15.66
N PRO A 63 3.97 23.91 14.58
CA PRO A 63 3.75 23.29 13.28
C PRO A 63 5.04 22.74 12.65
N MET A 64 6.21 23.29 12.99
CA MET A 64 7.48 22.83 12.45
C MET A 64 7.80 21.41 12.95
N ASN A 65 7.53 21.13 14.22
CA ASN A 65 7.71 19.80 14.79
C ASN A 65 6.75 18.78 14.15
N ALA A 66 5.48 19.15 13.98
CA ALA A 66 4.49 18.30 13.31
C ALA A 66 4.91 17.97 11.86
N LEU A 67 5.43 18.96 11.13
CA LEU A 67 5.96 18.79 9.77
C LEU A 67 7.19 17.87 9.75
N MET A 68 8.12 18.06 10.68
CA MET A 68 9.28 17.17 10.81
C MET A 68 8.86 15.72 11.07
N GLY A 69 7.83 15.50 11.89
CA GLY A 69 7.25 14.18 12.08
C GLY A 69 6.62 13.61 10.81
N SER A 70 5.91 14.41 10.02
CA SER A 70 5.23 13.92 8.80
C SER A 70 6.18 13.61 7.65
N LEU A 71 7.39 14.17 7.65
CA LEU A 71 8.45 13.81 6.71
C LEU A 71 8.90 12.34 6.85
N TYR A 72 8.83 11.77 8.07
CA TYR A 72 9.10 10.33 8.26
C TYR A 72 8.04 9.49 7.54
N THR A 73 6.77 9.90 7.58
CA THR A 73 5.68 9.28 6.81
C THR A 73 5.90 9.40 5.31
N LEU A 74 6.30 10.58 4.82
CA LEU A 74 6.62 10.76 3.41
C LEU A 74 7.70 9.77 2.95
N GLY A 75 8.82 9.70 3.67
CA GLY A 75 9.93 8.80 3.34
C GLY A 75 9.55 7.32 3.41
N ALA A 76 8.82 6.93 4.46
CA ALA A 76 8.38 5.55 4.63
C ALA A 76 7.43 5.09 3.52
N VAL A 77 6.53 5.96 3.07
CA VAL A 77 5.60 5.66 1.97
C VAL A 77 6.34 5.53 0.63
N TRP A 78 7.33 6.39 0.38
CA TRP A 78 8.18 6.27 -0.83
C TRP A 78 8.95 4.94 -0.85
N ILE A 79 9.52 4.54 0.28
CA ILE A 79 10.20 3.24 0.39
C ILE A 79 9.20 2.10 0.18
N ALA A 80 8.01 2.18 0.77
CA ALA A 80 6.97 1.18 0.59
C ALA A 80 6.53 1.05 -0.88
N LEU A 81 6.35 2.18 -1.58
CA LEU A 81 6.04 2.19 -3.01
C LEU A 81 7.17 1.54 -3.82
N LEU A 82 8.43 1.86 -3.51
CA LEU A 82 9.59 1.27 -4.17
C LEU A 82 9.68 -0.24 -3.93
N VAL A 83 9.37 -0.72 -2.72
CA VAL A 83 9.31 -2.15 -2.42
C VAL A 83 8.17 -2.82 -3.20
N SER A 84 6.99 -2.18 -3.26
CA SER A 84 5.86 -2.70 -4.04
C SER A 84 6.09 -2.70 -5.55
N TRP A 85 7.05 -1.93 -6.05
CA TRP A 85 7.38 -1.92 -7.47
C TRP A 85 8.02 -3.23 -7.94
N PHE A 86 8.69 -3.97 -7.04
CA PHE A 86 9.29 -5.25 -7.37
C PHE A 86 8.26 -6.38 -7.38
N ASP A 87 8.16 -7.10 -8.50
CA ASP A 87 7.24 -8.23 -8.68
C ASP A 87 7.40 -9.29 -7.57
N THR A 88 8.63 -9.60 -7.16
CA THR A 88 8.94 -10.58 -6.11
C THR A 88 8.28 -10.26 -4.78
N CYS A 89 8.18 -8.98 -4.42
CA CYS A 89 7.53 -8.51 -3.20
C CYS A 89 6.00 -8.60 -3.31
N ARG A 90 5.43 -8.44 -4.51
CA ARG A 90 3.98 -8.49 -4.72
C ARG A 90 3.40 -9.91 -4.74
N ILE A 91 4.19 -10.91 -5.14
CA ILE A 91 3.73 -12.31 -5.28
C ILE A 91 3.01 -12.86 -4.03
N PRO A 92 3.54 -12.73 -2.79
CA PRO A 92 2.87 -13.25 -1.60
C PRO A 92 1.47 -12.64 -1.41
N ILE A 93 1.32 -11.33 -1.63
CA ILE A 93 0.04 -10.63 -1.45
C ILE A 93 -0.92 -11.02 -2.58
N ALA A 94 -0.44 -11.01 -3.82
CA ALA A 94 -1.22 -11.43 -4.98
C ALA A 94 -1.73 -12.87 -4.84
N SER A 95 -0.96 -13.77 -4.22
CA SER A 95 -1.39 -15.16 -3.98
C SER A 95 -2.60 -15.29 -3.04
N VAL A 96 -2.77 -14.35 -2.11
CA VAL A 96 -3.90 -14.31 -1.17
C VAL A 96 -5.10 -13.59 -1.77
N VAL A 97 -4.85 -12.53 -2.55
CA VAL A 97 -5.89 -11.64 -3.07
C VAL A 97 -6.47 -12.13 -4.39
N ALA A 98 -5.63 -12.64 -5.30
CA ALA A 98 -6.09 -13.07 -6.64
C ALA A 98 -7.18 -14.16 -6.62
N PRO A 99 -7.19 -15.14 -5.69
CA PRO A 99 -8.28 -16.11 -5.58
C PRO A 99 -9.65 -15.47 -5.25
N MET A 100 -9.68 -14.31 -4.58
CA MET A 100 -10.94 -13.63 -4.22
C MET A 100 -11.67 -13.01 -5.42
N TYR A 101 -10.97 -12.82 -6.54
CA TYR A 101 -11.51 -12.22 -7.77
C TYR A 101 -11.68 -13.23 -8.90
N LYS A 102 -11.41 -14.52 -8.64
CA LYS A 102 -11.64 -15.62 -9.57
C LYS A 102 -12.77 -16.50 -9.03
N ASP A 103 -13.98 -16.28 -9.55
CA ASP A 103 -15.04 -17.27 -9.39
C ASP A 103 -14.62 -18.58 -10.06
N ASP A 104 -14.66 -19.66 -9.28
CA ASP A 104 -14.57 -21.07 -9.67
C ASP A 104 -13.37 -21.52 -10.52
N LYS A 105 -12.27 -21.80 -9.83
CA LYS A 105 -11.75 -23.19 -9.64
C LYS A 105 -10.39 -23.11 -8.96
N PRO A 106 -10.14 -23.89 -7.89
CA PRO A 106 -8.82 -23.99 -7.30
C PRO A 106 -7.92 -24.71 -8.30
N GLN A 107 -7.05 -23.98 -9.01
CA GLN A 107 -5.80 -24.59 -9.46
C GLN A 107 -4.91 -24.72 -8.23
N SER A 108 -5.14 -25.84 -7.54
CA SER A 108 -4.34 -26.38 -6.44
C SER A 108 -2.85 -26.08 -6.68
N MET A 109 -2.28 -25.24 -5.82
CA MET A 109 -0.84 -24.99 -5.75
C MET A 109 -0.06 -26.19 -5.19
N ASN A 110 -0.68 -27.35 -4.96
CA ASN A 110 -0.01 -28.54 -4.46
C ASN A 110 -0.42 -29.78 -5.27
N ALA A 111 0.32 -30.04 -6.34
CA ALA A 111 0.38 -31.36 -6.96
C ALA A 111 1.84 -31.84 -7.03
N LYS A 112 2.52 -31.90 -5.89
CA LYS A 112 3.69 -32.77 -5.74
C LYS A 112 3.18 -34.16 -5.35
N ASN A 113 3.28 -35.09 -6.30
CA ASN A 113 3.06 -36.55 -6.20
C ASN A 113 1.86 -37.12 -6.96
N SER A 114 1.81 -36.89 -8.28
CA SER A 114 1.12 -37.83 -9.16
C SER A 114 2.02 -38.20 -10.34
N LYS A 115 2.73 -39.32 -10.19
CA LYS A 115 3.44 -39.98 -11.28
C LYS A 115 2.39 -40.72 -12.12
N ASN A 116 1.79 -40.06 -13.12
CA ASN A 116 1.14 -40.66 -14.32
C ASN A 116 -0.01 -39.81 -14.92
N SER A 117 0.19 -38.51 -15.11
CA SER A 117 -0.59 -37.79 -16.11
C SER A 117 0.30 -36.82 -16.87
N THR A 118 0.07 -36.74 -18.17
CA THR A 118 0.61 -35.79 -19.14
C THR A 118 0.80 -34.39 -18.54
N PRO A 119 1.81 -33.60 -18.97
CA PRO A 119 2.11 -32.30 -18.36
C PRO A 119 0.86 -31.42 -18.45
N CYS A 120 0.13 -31.33 -17.34
CA CYS A 120 -1.09 -30.57 -17.25
C CYS A 120 -0.69 -29.11 -17.13
N CYS A 121 -0.56 -28.51 -18.31
CA CYS A 121 -0.40 -27.11 -18.59
C CYS A 121 -1.56 -26.31 -17.98
N ALA A 122 -1.45 -25.96 -16.69
CA ALA A 122 -1.96 -24.67 -16.28
C ALA A 122 -1.01 -23.62 -16.87
N PRO A 123 -1.46 -22.70 -17.74
CA PRO A 123 -0.61 -21.58 -18.14
C PRO A 123 -0.14 -20.90 -16.85
N GLN A 124 1.17 -20.77 -16.66
CA GLN A 124 1.70 -19.94 -15.59
C GLN A 124 1.33 -18.51 -15.95
N TRP A 125 0.17 -18.05 -15.48
CA TRP A 125 -0.19 -16.65 -15.58
C TRP A 125 0.89 -15.88 -14.84
N THR A 126 1.67 -15.08 -15.56
CA THR A 126 2.63 -14.17 -14.95
C THR A 126 1.84 -13.19 -14.08
N LEU A 127 2.44 -12.71 -12.99
CA LEU A 127 1.79 -11.73 -12.11
C LEU A 127 1.20 -10.56 -12.92
N LYS A 128 1.96 -10.08 -13.91
CA LYS A 128 1.53 -9.05 -14.85
C LYS A 128 0.25 -9.40 -15.61
N ALA A 129 0.11 -10.63 -16.10
CA ALA A 129 -1.09 -11.05 -16.81
C ALA A 129 -2.34 -11.11 -15.89
N ILE A 130 -2.16 -11.38 -14.59
CA ILE A 130 -3.24 -11.34 -13.61
C ILE A 130 -3.61 -9.89 -13.28
N GLU A 131 -2.60 -9.03 -13.06
CA GLU A 131 -2.80 -7.63 -12.72
C GLU A 131 -3.40 -6.81 -13.87
N GLU A 132 -3.07 -7.15 -15.11
CA GLU A 132 -3.67 -6.52 -16.30
C GLU A 132 -5.15 -6.89 -16.43
N LYS A 133 -5.51 -8.13 -16.11
CA LYS A 133 -6.90 -8.60 -16.16
C LYS A 133 -7.72 -8.14 -14.94
N PHE A 134 -7.08 -8.05 -13.78
CA PHE A 134 -7.69 -7.68 -12.51
C PHE A 134 -6.87 -6.57 -11.83
N PRO A 135 -7.05 -5.30 -12.21
CA PRO A 135 -6.25 -4.20 -11.69
C PRO A 135 -6.39 -4.01 -10.16
N MET A 136 -7.48 -4.48 -9.58
CA MET A 136 -7.67 -4.50 -8.13
C MET A 136 -6.58 -5.29 -7.39
N VAL A 137 -6.06 -6.38 -7.97
CA VAL A 137 -5.00 -7.19 -7.36
C VAL A 137 -3.73 -6.36 -7.20
N SER A 138 -3.38 -5.56 -8.22
CA SER A 138 -2.26 -4.64 -8.15
C SER A 138 -2.51 -3.55 -7.08
N GLY A 139 -3.72 -2.96 -7.07
CA GLY A 139 -4.13 -2.00 -6.04
C GLY A 139 -3.95 -2.51 -4.60
N TRP A 140 -4.30 -3.78 -4.34
CA TRP A 140 -4.08 -4.43 -3.04
C TRP A 140 -2.60 -4.67 -2.73
N CYS A 141 -1.81 -5.07 -3.72
CA CYS A 141 -0.37 -5.27 -3.54
C CYS A 141 0.34 -3.97 -3.15
N TYR A 142 0.09 -2.88 -3.87
CA TYR A 142 0.61 -1.56 -3.53
C TYR A 142 0.02 -1.04 -2.21
N GLY A 143 -1.28 -1.21 -2.03
CA GLY A 143 -2.01 -0.81 -0.82
C GLY A 143 -1.45 -1.44 0.45
N PHE A 144 -1.13 -2.74 0.44
CA PHE A 144 -0.55 -3.43 1.59
C PHE A 144 0.76 -2.77 2.04
N TYR A 145 1.70 -2.55 1.11
CA TYR A 145 2.99 -1.94 1.46
C TYR A 145 2.81 -0.50 1.92
N VAL A 146 2.00 0.28 1.20
CA VAL A 146 1.73 1.69 1.55
C VAL A 146 1.08 1.78 2.94
N PHE A 147 0.15 0.90 3.28
CA PHE A 147 -0.45 0.84 4.61
C PHE A 147 0.60 0.69 5.72
N PHE A 148 1.50 -0.28 5.59
CA PHE A 148 2.57 -0.46 6.57
C PHE A 148 3.59 0.68 6.56
N GLY A 149 3.89 1.27 5.40
CA GLY A 149 4.71 2.46 5.29
C GLY A 149 4.12 3.65 6.04
N ILE A 150 2.81 3.87 5.92
CA ILE A 150 2.06 4.90 6.63
C ILE A 150 2.14 4.69 8.15
N LEU A 151 1.85 3.48 8.63
CA LEU A 151 1.91 3.15 10.06
C LEU A 151 3.32 3.33 10.62
N PHE A 152 4.32 2.77 9.94
CA PHE A 152 5.72 2.84 10.36
C PHE A 152 6.22 4.29 10.40
N GLY A 153 5.90 5.07 9.37
CA GLY A 153 6.28 6.47 9.28
C GLY A 153 5.66 7.33 10.37
N MET A 154 4.36 7.15 10.66
CA MET A 154 3.69 7.88 11.74
C MET A 154 4.23 7.51 13.12
N VAL A 155 4.44 6.21 13.40
CA VAL A 155 4.99 5.77 14.69
C VAL A 155 6.41 6.30 14.89
N THR A 156 7.26 6.20 13.87
CA THR A 156 8.64 6.71 13.93
C THR A 156 8.67 8.23 14.05
N GLY A 157 7.76 8.92 13.37
CA GLY A 157 7.64 10.38 13.39
C GLY A 157 7.03 10.94 14.67
N THR A 158 6.36 10.12 15.50
CA THR A 158 5.61 10.58 16.68
C THR A 158 6.50 11.36 17.65
N GLY A 159 7.69 10.86 17.98
CA GLY A 159 8.57 11.48 18.97
C GLY A 159 8.96 12.93 18.63
N LYS A 160 9.14 13.25 17.34
CA LYS A 160 9.39 14.64 16.89
C LYS A 160 8.10 15.38 16.53
N GLY A 161 7.12 14.68 15.98
CA GLY A 161 5.85 15.22 15.49
C GLY A 161 4.97 15.79 16.59
N THR A 162 4.95 15.13 17.75
CA THR A 162 4.16 15.55 18.92
C THR A 162 4.98 16.32 19.94
N ALA A 163 6.24 16.63 19.63
CA ALA A 163 7.11 17.40 20.50
C ALA A 163 6.71 18.87 20.51
N CYS A 164 6.91 19.46 21.68
CA CYS A 164 6.88 20.88 21.94
C CYS A 164 8.28 21.22 22.46
#